data_AF-A0AA43BXK5-F1
#
_entry.id   AF-A0AA43BXK5-F1
#
_cell.length_a   1.000
_cell.length_b   1.000
_cell.length_c   1.000
_cell.angle_alpha   90.00
_cell.angle_beta   90.00
_cell.angle_gamma   90.00
#
_symmetry.space_group_name_H-M   'P 1'
#
loop_
_entity.id
_entity.type
_entity.pdbx_description
1 polymer ?
#
loop_
_entity_poly.entity_id
_entity_poly.type
_entity_poly.pdbx_seq_one_letter_code
_entity_poly.pdbx_strand_id
1 'polypeptide(L)' 'MVFAALVLAAPALGVSNDATATACVVYLWARLAHLIAYTFAGPWLRTLAFAVGFGCQITLAWQILAT' A
#
# COMPACT_ATOMS: atom_id res chain seq x y z
N MET A 1 1.59 6.58 7.55
CA MET A 1 1.17 6.17 8.91
C MET A 1 0.05 5.12 8.88
N VAL A 2 -1.04 5.31 8.12
CA VAL A 2 -2.14 4.31 7.98
C VAL A 2 -1.68 2.91 7.54
N PHE A 3 -0.81 2.80 6.54
CA PHE A 3 -0.30 1.50 6.07
C PHE A 3 0.44 0.71 7.17
N ALA A 4 1.29 1.39 7.96
CA ALA A 4 2.06 0.74 9.01
C ALA A 4 1.14 0.16 10.11
N ALA A 5 0.07 0.87 10.46
CA ALA A 5 -0.93 0.35 11.40
C ALA A 5 -1.64 -0.89 10.85
N LEU A 6 -2.11 -0.83 9.59
CA LEU A 6 -2.80 -1.95 8.93
C LEU A 6 -1.90 -3.19 8.78
N VAL A 7 -0.65 -2.99 8.36
CA VAL A 7 0.27 -4.11 8.10
C VAL A 7 0.73 -4.82 9.37
N LEU A 8 0.79 -4.10 10.49
CA LEU A 8 1.10 -4.69 11.80
C LEU A 8 -0.15 -5.32 12.44
N ALA A 9 -1.33 -4.74 12.22
CA ALA A 9 -2.59 -5.28 12.72
C ALA A 9 -2.99 -6.60 12.04
N ALA A 10 -2.78 -6.74 10.73
CA ALA A 10 -3.15 -7.93 9.96
C ALA A 10 -2.57 -9.25 10.56
N PRO A 11 -1.26 -9.41 10.77
CA PRO A 11 -0.71 -10.61 11.39
C PRO A 11 -1.08 -10.75 12.88
N ALA A 12 -1.31 -9.66 13.60
CA ALA A 12 -1.78 -9.71 14.99
C ALA A 12 -3.21 -10.27 15.11
N LEU A 13 -4.02 -10.13 14.06
CA LEU A 13 -5.38 -10.68 13.95
C LEU A 13 -5.41 -12.06 13.26
N GLY A 14 -4.25 -12.63 12.92
CA GLY A 14 -4.17 -13.91 12.18
C GLY A 14 -4.48 -13.80 10.69
N VAL A 15 -4.58 -12.58 10.16
CA VAL A 15 -4.89 -12.30 8.74
C VAL A 15 -3.58 -12.20 7.96
N SER A 16 -3.12 -13.33 7.43
CA SER A 16 -1.95 -13.37 6.55
C SER A 16 -2.29 -14.20 5.31
N ASN A 17 -2.44 -13.53 4.17
CA ASN A 17 -2.91 -14.14 2.93
C ASN A 17 -2.10 -13.60 1.75
N ASP A 18 -2.11 -14.26 0.60
CA ASP A 18 -1.33 -13.82 -0.57
C ASP A 18 -1.70 -12.39 -1.02
N ALA A 19 -2.96 -12.00 -0.81
CA ALA A 19 -3.43 -10.65 -1.08
C ALA A 19 -2.80 -9.58 -0.17
N THR A 20 -2.57 -9.87 1.12
CA THR A 20 -1.93 -8.91 2.03
C THR A 20 -0.43 -8.82 1.76
N ALA A 21 0.23 -9.94 1.42
CA ALA A 21 1.64 -9.95 1.03
C ALA A 21 1.90 -9.16 -0.27
N THR A 22 1.08 -9.39 -1.31
CA THR A 22 1.19 -8.65 -2.58
C THR A 22 0.90 -7.16 -2.39
N ALA A 23 -0.10 -6.78 -1.60
CA ALA A 23 -0.38 -5.38 -1.27
C ALA A 23 0.80 -4.68 -0.57
N CYS A 24 1.55 -5.38 0.28
CA CYS A 24 2.74 -4.82 0.94
C CYS A 24 3.86 -4.51 -0.06
N VAL A 25 4.14 -5.45 -0.97
CA VAL A 25 5.16 -5.29 -2.01
C VAL A 25 4.78 -4.15 -2.95
N VAL A 26 3.53 -4.11 -3.41
CA VAL A 26 3.04 -3.05 -4.30
C VAL A 26 3.09 -1.68 -3.61
N TYR A 27 2.74 -1.58 -2.32
CA TYR A 27 2.84 -0.33 -1.57
C TYR A 27 4.27 0.20 -1.48
N LEU A 28 5.24 -0.69 -1.30
CA LEU A 28 6.66 -0.34 -1.26
C LEU A 28 7.13 0.23 -2.61
N TRP A 29 6.80 -0.45 -3.71
CA TRP A 29 7.11 0.03 -5.05
C TRP A 29 6.37 1.33 -5.40
N ALA A 30 5.12 1.49 -4.95
CA ALA A 30 4.38 2.73 -5.12
C ALA A 30 5.07 3.91 -4.41
N ARG A 31 5.62 3.70 -3.21
CA ARG A 31 6.42 4.72 -2.51
C ARG A 31 7.72 5.05 -3.24
N LEU A 32 8.41 4.03 -3.76
CA LEU A 32 9.63 4.24 -4.54
C LEU A 32 9.33 5.02 -5.83
N ALA A 33 8.29 4.64 -6.56
CA ALA A 33 7.82 5.34 -7.75
C ALA A 33 7.41 6.78 -7.44
N HIS A 34 6.76 7.03 -6.29
CA HIS A 34 6.41 8.39 -5.86
C HIS A 34 7.66 9.24 -5.57
N LEU A 35 8.68 8.66 -4.94
CA LEU A 35 9.96 9.34 -4.69
C LEU A 35 10.67 9.69 -6.01
N ILE A 36 10.74 8.73 -6.94
CA ILE A 36 11.31 8.94 -8.27
C ILE A 36 10.52 10.03 -9.02
N ALA A 37 9.19 9.98 -9.00
CA ALA A 37 8.34 11.00 -9.62
C ALA A 37 8.55 12.40 -9.02
N TYR A 38 8.87 12.49 -7.73
CA TYR A 38 9.22 13.75 -7.07
C TYR A 38 10.56 14.29 -7.59
N THR A 39 11.54 13.42 -7.85
CA THR A 39 12.86 13.83 -8.39
C THR A 39 12.83 14.23 -9.86
N PHE A 40 11.97 13.59 -10.68
CA PHE A 40 11.88 13.84 -12.13
C PHE A 40 10.75 14.81 -12.55
N ALA A 41 10.13 15.51 -11.59
CA ALA A 41 9.12 16.57 -11.81
C ALA A 41 7.91 16.20 -12.68
N GLY A 42 7.61 14.91 -12.89
CA GLY A 42 6.45 14.45 -13.66
C GLY A 42 5.16 14.42 -12.83
N PRO A 43 4.21 15.37 -13.01
CA PRO A 43 3.03 15.48 -12.14
C PRO A 43 2.10 14.26 -12.21
N TRP A 44 2.08 13.56 -13.35
CA TRP A 44 1.24 12.37 -13.58
C TRP A 44 1.73 11.12 -12.86
N LEU A 45 3.05 10.88 -12.76
CA LEU A 45 3.55 9.71 -12.03
C LEU A 45 3.27 9.82 -10.53
N ARG A 46 3.24 11.04 -10.00
CA ARG A 46 2.90 11.29 -8.59
C ARG A 46 1.48 10.88 -8.25
N THR A 47 0.50 11.22 -9.10
CA THR A 47 -0.91 10.91 -8.86
C THR A 47 -1.18 9.41 -8.96
N LEU A 48 -0.59 8.74 -9.96
CA LEU A 48 -0.67 7.28 -10.08
C LEU A 48 -0.03 6.58 -8.88
N ALA A 49 1.18 6.97 -8.48
CA ALA A 49 1.85 6.38 -7.33
C ALA A 49 1.08 6.59 -6.01
N PHE A 50 0.45 7.76 -5.84
CA PHE A 50 -0.42 8.01 -4.69
C PHE A 50 -1.67 7.12 -4.73
N ALA A 51 -2.34 7.03 -5.88
CA ALA A 51 -3.54 6.20 -6.06
C ALA A 51 -3.27 4.72 -5.81
N VAL A 52 -2.15 4.18 -6.32
CA VAL A 52 -1.73 2.79 -6.06
C VAL A 52 -1.46 2.57 -4.57
N GLY A 53 -0.77 3.51 -3.92
CA GLY A 53 -0.51 3.43 -2.48
C GLY A 53 -1.79 3.48 -1.64
N PHE A 54 -2.81 4.23 -2.08
CA PHE A 54 -4.13 4.26 -1.45
C PHE A 54 -4.91 2.97 -1.68
N GLY A 55 -4.86 2.42 -2.89
CA GLY A 55 -5.46 1.12 -3.21
C GLY A 55 -4.93 -0.01 -2.32
N CYS A 56 -3.62 -0.05 -2.05
CA CYS A 56 -3.03 -1.04 -1.14
C CYS A 56 -3.51 -0.90 0.32
N GLN A 57 -3.85 0.31 0.76
CA GLN A 57 -4.42 0.51 2.10
C GLN A 57 -5.86 0.01 2.15
N ILE A 58 -6.63 0.24 1.09
CA ILE A 58 -7.99 -0.29 0.96
C ILE A 58 -7.97 -1.82 0.96
N THR A 59 -7.08 -2.45 0.19
CA THR A 59 -7.01 -3.92 0.16
C THR A 59 -6.66 -4.51 1.52
N LEU A 60 -5.69 -3.93 2.24
CA LEU A 60 -5.35 -4.37 3.60
C LEU A 60 -6.54 -4.17 4.57
N ALA A 61 -7.19 -3.00 4.53
CA ALA A 61 -8.36 -2.73 5.38
C ALA A 61 -9.52 -3.69 5.07
N TRP A 62 -9.75 -3.97 3.79
CA TRP A 62 -10.76 -4.93 3.35
C TRP A 62 -10.46 -6.34 3.83
N GLN A 63 -9.21 -6.80 3.72
CA GLN A 63 -8.82 -8.12 4.21
C GLN A 63 -8.99 -8.24 5.73
N ILE A 64 -8.74 -7.19 6.50
CA ILE A 64 -8.95 -7.17 7.96
C ILE A 64 -10.45 -7.13 8.33
N LEU A 65 -11.29 -6.47 7.53
CA LEU A 65 -12.72 -6.35 7.80
C LEU A 65 -13.53 -7.56 7.31
N ALA A 66 -13.07 -8.20 6.23
CA ALA A 66 -13.73 -9.35 5.61
C ALA A 66 -13.37 -10.70 6.25
N THR A 67 -12.42 -10.70 7.19
CA THR A 67 -12.08 -11.84 8.06
C THR A 67 -12.96 -11.86 9.30
#